data_AF-A0A6J4R5T3-F1
#
_entry.id   AF-A0A6J4R5T3-F1
#
_cell.length_a   1.000
_cell.length_b   1.000
_cell.length_c   1.000
_cell.angle_alpha   90.00
_cell.angle_beta   90.00
_cell.angle_gamma   90.00
#
_symmetry.space_group_name_H-M   'P 1'
#
loop_
_entity.id
_entity.type
_entity.pdbx_description
1 polymer ?
#
loop_
_entity_poly.entity_id
_entity_poly.type
_entity_poly.pdbx_seq_one_letter_code
_entity_poly.pdbx_strand_id
1 'polypeptide(L)'
;MVTTVVSTINTTERSIVYIRAVKIERYGEQYGIYYQAVRSYREGGKVKQEVIHLGQHPTVDAALDSWSDEIKELKKTRPSKAKKLQGKLERLRKLIKK
;
A
#
# COMPACT_ATOMS: atom_id res chain seq x y z
N MET A 1 16.05 8.21 3.56
CA MET A 1 14.67 7.95 3.08
C MET A 1 13.76 8.91 3.81
N VAL A 2 13.20 9.88 3.09
CA VAL A 2 12.23 10.82 3.63
C VAL A 2 10.83 10.26 3.40
N THR A 3 9.99 10.26 4.44
CA THR A 3 8.59 9.82 4.33
C THR A 3 7.64 10.95 4.63
N THR A 4 6.63 11.15 3.77
CA THR A 4 5.64 12.21 3.93
C THR A 4 4.25 11.61 3.85
N VAL A 5 3.37 11.90 4.81
CA VAL A 5 1.95 11.50 4.72
C VAL A 5 1.30 12.34 3.62
N VAL A 6 0.70 11.68 2.65
CA VAL A 6 0.06 12.32 1.48
C VAL A 6 -1.46 12.19 1.49
N SER A 7 -2.02 11.24 2.23
CA SER A 7 -3.47 11.07 2.36
C SER A 7 -3.83 10.31 3.64
N THR A 8 -5.05 10.51 4.14
CA THR A 8 -5.59 9.80 5.31
C THR A 8 -7.00 9.30 5.00
N ILE A 9 -7.29 8.07 5.41
CA ILE A 9 -8.55 7.36 5.21
C ILE A 9 -9.04 6.92 6.59
N ASN A 10 -10.24 7.36 6.97
CA ASN A 10 -10.91 6.90 8.18
C ASN A 10 -11.64 5.59 7.88
N THR A 11 -11.28 4.52 8.59
CA THR A 11 -11.96 3.22 8.53
C THR A 11 -12.96 3.09 9.68
N THR A 12 -14.02 2.32 9.49
CA THR A 12 -15.12 2.06 10.45
C THR A 12 -14.64 1.49 11.80
N GLU A 13 -13.51 0.79 11.83
CA GLU A 13 -12.94 0.19 13.05
C GLU A 13 -12.15 1.18 13.95
N ARG A 14 -12.34 2.51 13.81
CA ARG A 14 -11.55 3.56 14.48
C ARG A 14 -10.04 3.51 14.21
N SER A 15 -9.61 2.70 13.26
CA SER A 15 -8.22 2.67 12.81
C SER A 15 -8.03 3.62 11.63
N ILE A 16 -7.09 4.54 11.79
CA ILE A 16 -6.71 5.47 10.73
C ILE A 16 -5.72 4.76 9.80
N VAL A 17 -6.05 4.70 8.51
CA VAL A 17 -5.12 4.27 7.46
C VAL A 17 -4.60 5.53 6.78
N TYR A 18 -3.30 5.70 6.69
CA TYR A 18 -2.71 6.82 5.97
C TYR A 18 -1.80 6.32 4.86
N ILE A 19 -1.74 7.10 3.78
CA ILE A 19 -0.83 6.88 2.66
C ILE A 19 0.39 7.75 2.89
N ARG A 20 1.58 7.16 2.83
CA ARG A 20 2.83 7.91 2.83
C ARG A 20 3.60 7.70 1.55
N ALA A 21 4.16 8.79 1.03
CA ALA A 21 5.18 8.77 0.01
C ALA A 21 6.54 8.50 0.66
N VAL A 22 7.32 7.60 0.08
CA VAL A 22 8.70 7.32 0.45
C VAL A 22 9.61 7.74 -0.69
N LYS A 23 10.44 8.74 -0.43
CA LYS A 23 11.43 9.23 -1.37
C LYS A 23 12.68 8.35 -1.32
N ILE A 24 13.05 7.81 -2.47
CA ILE A 24 14.30 7.11 -2.67
C ILE A 24 15.33 8.16 -3.07
N GLU A 25 16.27 8.42 -2.16
CA GLU A 25 17.38 9.35 -2.37
C GLU A 25 18.68 8.55 -2.43
N ARG A 26 19.54 8.89 -3.39
CA ARG A 26 20.89 8.32 -3.52
C ARG A 26 21.84 9.45 -3.90
N TYR A 27 22.98 9.55 -3.22
CA TYR A 27 23.98 10.60 -3.49
C TYR A 27 23.41 12.05 -3.47
N GLY A 28 22.34 12.31 -2.73
CA GLY A 28 21.70 13.63 -2.67
C GLY A 28 20.66 13.90 -3.76
N GLU A 29 20.46 12.99 -4.72
CA GLU A 29 19.45 13.11 -5.78
C GLU A 29 18.23 12.21 -5.50
N GLN A 30 17.03 12.66 -5.89
CA GLN A 30 15.80 11.89 -5.77
C GLN A 30 15.64 10.96 -6.99
N TYR A 31 15.77 9.65 -6.76
CA TYR A 31 15.67 8.61 -7.79
C TYR A 31 14.25 8.12 -8.03
N GLY A 32 13.35 8.32 -7.08
CA GLY A 32 11.97 7.88 -7.24
C GLY A 32 11.14 8.04 -5.99
N ILE A 33 9.85 7.81 -6.16
CA ILE A 33 8.86 7.83 -5.09
C ILE A 33 8.08 6.52 -5.17
N TYR A 34 7.90 5.88 -4.03
CA TYR A 34 6.90 4.84 -3.89
C TYR A 34 5.99 5.13 -2.71
N TYR A 35 4.78 4.60 -2.77
CA TYR A 35 3.74 4.87 -1.81
C TYR A 35 3.49 3.64 -0.94
N GLN A 36 3.04 3.88 0.29
CA GLN A 36 2.68 2.85 1.24
C GLN A 36 1.37 3.21 1.94
N ALA A 37 0.45 2.27 2.02
CA ALA A 37 -0.69 2.34 2.93
C ALA A 37 -0.27 1.80 4.30
N VAL A 38 -0.49 2.58 5.35
CA VAL A 38 -0.09 2.26 6.71
C VAL A 38 -1.30 2.36 7.63
N ARG A 39 -1.61 1.26 8.31
CA ARG A 39 -2.60 1.25 9.41
C ARG A 39 -1.85 1.20 10.73
N SER A 40 -2.12 2.14 11.61
CA SER A 40 -1.58 2.12 12.97
C SER A 40 -2.68 1.74 13.96
N TYR A 41 -2.37 0.81 14.86
CA TYR A 41 -3.28 0.33 15.90
C TYR A 41 -2.52 0.01 17.19
N ARG A 42 -3.23 -0.13 18.31
CA ARG A 42 -2.65 -0.56 19.59
C ARG A 42 -3.11 -1.96 19.95
N GLU A 43 -2.19 -2.79 20.38
CA GLU A 43 -2.45 -4.14 20.88
C GLU A 43 -1.60 -4.37 22.14
N GLY A 44 -2.24 -4.69 23.27
CA GLY A 44 -1.54 -4.86 24.55
C GLY A 44 -0.72 -3.63 24.97
N GLY A 45 -1.24 -2.42 24.71
CA GLY A 45 -0.55 -1.16 25.02
C GLY A 45 0.58 -0.77 24.07
N LYS A 46 0.97 -1.64 23.12
CA LYS A 46 2.02 -1.37 22.14
C LYS A 46 1.42 -0.88 20.82
N VAL A 47 2.04 0.14 20.23
CA VAL A 47 1.69 0.59 18.87
C VAL A 47 2.23 -0.41 17.86
N LYS A 48 1.35 -0.93 17.01
CA LYS A 48 1.66 -1.78 15.87
C LYS A 48 1.32 -1.05 14.57
N GLN A 49 2.02 -1.43 13.50
CA GLN A 49 1.79 -0.90 12.16
C GLN A 49 1.68 -2.05 11.17
N GLU A 50 0.63 -2.02 10.35
CA GLU A 50 0.52 -2.84 9.15
C GLU A 50 0.82 -1.98 7.93
N VAL A 51 1.75 -2.43 7.07
CA VAL A 51 2.23 -1.68 5.91
C VAL A 51 1.98 -2.47 4.62
N ILE A 52 1.33 -1.84 3.64
CA ILE A 52 1.14 -2.37 2.29
C ILE A 52 1.82 -1.42 1.30
N HIS A 53 2.79 -1.93 0.52
CA HIS A 53 3.48 -1.14 -0.49
C HIS A 53 2.57 -0.93 -1.70
N LEU A 54 2.23 0.31 -2.04
CA LEU A 54 1.41 0.61 -3.22
C LEU A 54 2.26 0.77 -4.50
N GLY A 55 3.59 0.72 -4.40
CA GLY A 55 4.45 0.94 -5.57
C GLY A 55 4.34 2.40 -6.02
N GLN A 56 4.07 2.64 -7.30
CA GLN A 56 3.97 4.00 -7.85
C GLN A 56 2.59 4.65 -7.65
N HIS A 57 1.63 3.95 -7.05
CA HIS A 57 0.25 4.42 -6.95
C HIS A 57 0.05 5.32 -5.70
N PRO A 58 -0.25 6.63 -5.87
CA PRO A 58 -0.38 7.58 -4.78
C PRO A 58 -1.64 7.40 -3.92
N THR A 59 -2.63 6.66 -4.43
CA THR A 59 -3.90 6.40 -3.75
C THR A 59 -4.19 4.91 -3.70
N VAL A 60 -5.08 4.53 -2.78
CA VAL A 60 -5.55 3.14 -2.68
C VAL A 60 -6.32 2.74 -3.92
N ASP A 61 -7.23 3.60 -4.41
CA ASP A 61 -8.06 3.31 -5.58
C ASP A 61 -7.20 3.07 -6.82
N ALA A 62 -6.20 3.93 -7.07
CA ALA A 62 -5.27 3.74 -8.18
C ALA A 62 -4.49 2.41 -8.09
N ALA A 63 -4.13 1.98 -6.88
CA ALA A 63 -3.48 0.69 -6.68
C ALA A 63 -4.44 -0.48 -6.91
N LEU A 64 -5.69 -0.38 -6.45
CA LEU A 64 -6.69 -1.44 -6.63
C LEU A 64 -7.02 -1.66 -8.10
N ASP A 65 -7.19 -0.58 -8.86
CA ASP A 65 -7.51 -0.65 -10.28
C ASP A 65 -6.33 -1.25 -11.06
N SER A 66 -5.14 -0.67 -10.89
CA SER A 66 -3.94 -1.13 -11.61
C SER A 66 -3.57 -2.57 -11.29
N TRP A 67 -3.64 -2.99 -10.02
CA TRP A 67 -3.31 -4.37 -9.66
C TRP A 67 -4.34 -5.37 -10.16
N SER A 68 -5.62 -4.99 -10.26
CA SER A 68 -6.65 -5.88 -10.79
C SER A 68 -6.36 -6.27 -12.23
N ASP A 69 -5.92 -5.32 -13.07
CA ASP A 69 -5.55 -5.59 -14.45
C ASP A 69 -4.20 -6.29 -14.57
N GLU A 70 -3.20 -5.90 -13.77
CA GLU A 70 -1.90 -6.57 -13.75
C GLU A 70 -2.04 -8.06 -13.35
N ILE A 71 -2.94 -8.39 -12.41
CA ILE A 71 -3.22 -9.79 -12.04
C ILE A 71 -3.74 -10.57 -13.25
N LYS A 72 -4.61 -9.99 -14.09
CA LYS A 72 -5.15 -10.68 -15.28
C LYS A 72 -4.02 -11.01 -16.27
N GLU A 73 -3.11 -10.08 -16.50
CA GLU A 73 -1.97 -10.30 -17.39
C GLU A 73 -0.92 -11.26 -16.80
N LEU A 74 -0.64 -11.15 -15.50
CA LEU A 74 0.26 -12.06 -14.81
C LEU A 74 -0.31 -13.48 -14.72
N LYS A 75 -1.62 -13.68 -14.69
CA LYS A 75 -2.21 -15.03 -14.71
C LYS A 75 -1.83 -15.80 -15.99
N LYS A 76 -1.68 -15.09 -17.11
CA LYS A 76 -1.32 -15.70 -18.42
C LYS A 76 0.15 -16.11 -18.48
N THR A 77 1.04 -15.30 -17.91
CA THR A 77 2.50 -15.45 -18.12
C THR A 77 3.27 -15.88 -16.88
N ARG A 78 2.80 -15.51 -15.68
CA ARG A 78 3.53 -15.62 -14.40
C ARG A 78 2.55 -15.87 -13.23
N PRO A 79 1.85 -17.01 -13.18
CA PRO A 79 0.75 -17.27 -12.24
C PRO A 79 1.16 -17.16 -10.76
N SER A 80 2.40 -17.51 -10.40
CA SER A 80 2.92 -17.33 -9.04
C SER A 80 2.98 -15.85 -8.62
N LYS A 81 3.37 -14.95 -9.54
CA LYS A 81 3.36 -13.51 -9.28
C LYS A 81 1.93 -12.98 -9.17
N ALA A 82 1.03 -13.46 -10.03
CA ALA A 82 -0.38 -13.11 -9.97
C ALA A 82 -1.00 -13.46 -8.61
N LYS A 83 -0.71 -14.66 -8.07
CA LYS A 83 -1.19 -15.09 -6.75
C LYS A 83 -0.68 -14.18 -5.62
N LYS A 84 0.60 -13.79 -5.67
CA LYS A 84 1.19 -12.85 -4.70
C LYS A 84 0.52 -11.48 -4.76
N LEU A 85 0.31 -10.95 -5.97
CA LEU A 85 -0.34 -9.65 -6.17
C LEU A 85 -1.81 -9.69 -5.76
N GLN A 86 -2.51 -10.79 -6.04
CA GLN A 86 -3.88 -11.00 -5.59
C GLN A 86 -4.00 -11.00 -4.05
N GLY A 87 -3.13 -11.71 -3.34
CA GLY A 87 -3.13 -11.68 -1.86
C GLY A 87 -2.87 -10.27 -1.31
N LYS A 88 -2.03 -9.48 -1.99
CA LYS A 88 -1.76 -8.09 -1.62
C LYS A 88 -2.98 -7.18 -1.84
N LEU A 89 -3.69 -7.38 -2.97
CA LEU A 89 -4.94 -6.69 -3.28
C LEU A 89 -6.03 -7.01 -2.25
N GLU A 90 -6.18 -8.27 -1.86
CA GLU A 90 -7.15 -8.70 -0.85
C GLU A 90 -6.85 -8.08 0.52
N ARG A 91 -5.58 -8.03 0.93
CA ARG A 91 -5.16 -7.34 2.16
C ARG A 91 -5.46 -5.85 2.11
N LEU A 92 -5.20 -5.18 0.97
CA LEU A 92 -5.50 -3.76 0.80
C LEU A 92 -7.01 -3.49 0.90
N ARG A 93 -7.84 -4.32 0.26
CA ARG A 93 -9.31 -4.25 0.37
C ARG A 93 -9.79 -4.44 1.81
N LYS A 94 -9.20 -5.38 2.55
CA LYS A 94 -9.54 -5.61 3.96
C LYS A 94 -9.16 -4.40 4.81
N LEU A 95 -8.04 -3.76 4.51
CA LEU A 95 -7.53 -2.61 5.26
C LEU A 95 -8.44 -1.38 5.16
N ILE A 96 -9.05 -1.17 3.99
CA ILE A 96 -9.89 0.00 3.69
C ILE A 96 -11.39 -0.30 3.78
N LYS A 97 -11.77 -1.52 4.15
CA LYS A 97 -13.18 -1.94 4.17
C LYS A 97 -13.95 -0.99 5.10
N LYS A 98 -14.77 -0.12 4.50
CA LYS A 98 -15.69 0.78 5.18
C LYS A 98 -16.82 -0.01 5.83
#